data_AF-A0A661EHJ6-F1
#
_entry.id   AF-A0A661EHJ6-F1
#
_cell.length_a   1.000
_cell.length_b   1.000
_cell.length_c   1.000
_cell.angle_alpha   90.00
_cell.angle_beta   90.00
_cell.angle_gamma   90.00
#
_symmetry.space_group_name_H-M   'P 1'
#
loop_
_entity.id
_entity.type
_entity.pdbx_description
1 polymer ?
#
loop_
_entity_poly.entity_id
_entity_poly.type
_entity_poly.pdbx_seq_one_letter_code
_entity_poly.pdbx_strand_id
1 'polypeptide(L)'
;MDNLKPQNGSVFECPVCQKTTLVGITANLVRDHDHQTDKGREWICDSCNAELGRFKDNVKFLERVIDYLKKHEQKINIFKFVIGKIICRG
;
A
#
# COMPACT_ATOMS: atom_id res chain seq x y z
N MET A 1 20.25 12.16 2.52
CA MET A 1 18.98 12.46 1.84
C MET A 1 18.22 13.38 2.76
N ASP A 2 17.93 14.59 2.31
CA ASP A 2 17.55 15.69 3.18
C ASP A 2 16.28 15.38 3.98
N ASN A 3 16.43 15.39 5.31
CA ASN A 3 15.41 15.10 6.32
C ASN A 3 14.27 16.13 6.39
N LEU A 4 14.15 16.99 5.38
CA LEU A 4 13.23 18.09 5.34
C LEU A 4 11.81 17.54 5.15
N LYS A 5 10.93 17.92 6.08
CA LYS A 5 9.51 17.61 5.97
C LYS A 5 8.95 18.26 4.71
N PRO A 6 8.17 17.53 3.89
CA PRO A 6 7.46 18.13 2.76
C PRO A 6 6.62 19.33 3.21
N GLN A 7 6.60 20.39 2.41
CA GLN A 7 5.94 21.64 2.78
C GLN A 7 4.43 21.46 2.81
N ASN A 8 3.76 22.08 3.79
CA ASN A 8 2.30 22.08 3.83
C ASN A 8 1.72 22.71 2.55
N GLY A 9 0.72 22.07 1.96
CA GLY A 9 0.12 22.46 0.69
C GLY A 9 0.84 21.94 -0.55
N SER A 10 2.02 21.31 -0.43
CA SER A 10 2.67 20.66 -1.57
C SER A 10 1.97 19.34 -1.93
N VAL A 11 2.13 18.92 -3.18
CA VAL A 11 1.74 17.58 -3.64
C VAL A 11 2.79 16.58 -3.15
N PHE A 12 2.35 15.47 -2.56
CA PHE A 12 3.19 14.38 -2.07
C PHE A 12 2.62 13.04 -2.50
N GLU A 13 3.48 12.15 -2.99
CA GLU A 13 3.14 10.78 -3.34
C GLU A 13 3.79 9.83 -2.34
N CYS A 14 2.97 8.99 -1.69
CA CYS A 14 3.46 8.04 -0.70
C CYS A 14 4.21 6.88 -1.39
N PRO A 15 5.47 6.55 -1.00
CA PRO A 15 6.23 5.48 -1.64
C PRO A 15 5.64 4.08 -1.40
N VAL A 16 4.81 3.92 -0.35
CA VAL A 16 4.20 2.63 0.02
C VAL A 16 2.89 2.38 -0.74
N CYS A 17 1.93 3.30 -0.66
CA CYS A 17 0.60 3.13 -1.27
C CYS A 17 0.41 3.86 -2.60
N GLN A 18 1.40 4.65 -3.04
CA GLN A 18 1.39 5.41 -4.30
C GLN A 18 0.21 6.39 -4.44
N LYS A 19 -0.41 6.76 -3.31
CA LYS A 19 -1.48 7.77 -3.29
C LYS A 19 -0.86 9.16 -3.28
N THR A 20 -1.30 9.99 -4.22
CA THR A 20 -1.01 11.42 -4.26
C THR A 20 -1.91 12.17 -3.28
N THR A 21 -1.32 13.00 -2.42
CA THR A 21 -2.01 13.76 -1.37
C THR A 21 -1.46 15.19 -1.30
N LEU A 22 -2.24 16.09 -0.72
CA LEU A 22 -1.82 17.45 -0.39
C LEU A 22 -1.42 17.48 1.08
N VAL A 23 -0.15 17.79 1.33
CA VAL A 23 0.46 17.70 2.66
C VAL A 23 -0.24 18.65 3.64
N GLY A 24 -0.76 18.12 4.74
CA GLY A 24 -1.44 18.91 5.77
C GLY A 24 -2.86 19.37 5.41
N ILE A 25 -3.39 18.93 4.27
CA ILE A 25 -4.80 19.17 3.87
C ILE A 25 -5.54 17.83 3.77
N THR A 26 -5.10 16.94 2.88
CA THR A 26 -5.79 15.66 2.64
C THR A 26 -5.13 14.48 3.34
N ALA A 27 -3.85 14.58 3.69
CA ALA A 27 -3.16 13.59 4.52
C ALA A 27 -2.05 14.23 5.35
N ASN A 28 -1.80 13.63 6.52
CA ASN A 28 -0.64 13.96 7.33
C ASN A 28 0.54 13.06 6.97
N LEU A 29 1.73 13.65 6.92
CA LEU A 29 2.96 12.90 6.70
C LEU A 29 3.70 12.69 8.00
N VAL A 30 4.22 11.48 8.14
CA VAL A 30 5.01 11.04 9.28
C VAL A 30 6.35 10.52 8.79
N ARG A 31 7.39 10.74 9.59
CA ARG A 31 8.70 10.19 9.31
C ARG A 31 8.71 8.77 9.84
N ASP A 32 8.74 7.82 8.92
CA ASP A 32 8.89 6.42 9.24
C ASP A 32 10.28 6.16 9.84
N HIS A 33 10.38 5.25 10.80
CA HIS A 33 11.64 4.91 11.45
C HIS A 33 11.70 3.42 11.73
N ASP A 34 12.91 2.86 11.67
CA ASP A 34 13.14 1.48 12.03
C ASP A 34 13.11 1.32 13.56
N HIS A 35 12.15 0.55 14.06
CA HIS A 35 11.97 0.28 15.48
C HIS A 35 13.15 -0.47 16.15
N GLN A 36 14.09 -1.04 15.39
CA GLN A 36 15.29 -1.69 15.94
C GLN A 36 16.50 -0.77 16.05
N THR A 37 16.67 0.15 15.09
CA THR A 37 17.87 1.00 14.99
C THR A 37 17.61 2.47 15.27
N ASP A 38 16.34 2.84 15.44
CA ASP A 38 15.83 4.22 15.60
C ASP A 38 16.20 5.14 14.43
N LYS A 39 16.66 4.57 13.31
CA LYS A 39 17.03 5.33 12.11
C LYS A 39 15.77 5.67 11.33
N GLY A 40 15.60 6.96 11.01
CA GLY A 40 14.58 7.42 10.08
C GLY A 40 14.78 6.79 8.70
N ARG A 41 13.68 6.26 8.14
CA ARG A 41 13.61 5.73 6.78
C ARG A 41 13.18 6.87 5.85
N GLU A 42 11.92 6.92 5.46
CA GLU A 42 11.37 7.91 4.54
C GLU A 42 10.15 8.63 5.14
N TRP A 43 9.69 9.67 4.45
CA TRP A 43 8.38 10.23 4.75
C TRP A 43 7.31 9.37 4.08
N ILE A 44 6.29 8.99 4.85
CA ILE A 44 5.13 8.25 4.36
C ILE A 44 3.85 8.88 4.89
N CYS A 45 2.69 8.52 4.32
CA CYS A 45 1.42 8.93 4.89
C CYS A 45 1.15 8.23 6.23
N ASP A 46 0.42 8.91 7.10
CA ASP A 46 -0.05 8.40 8.40
C ASP A 46 -0.73 7.03 8.32
N SER A 47 -1.56 6.79 7.30
CA SER A 47 -2.20 5.48 7.04
C SER A 47 -1.18 4.36 6.90
N CYS A 48 -0.18 4.54 6.02
CA CYS A 48 0.83 3.51 5.77
C CYS A 48 1.71 3.28 6.99
N ASN A 49 2.06 4.33 7.74
CA ASN A 49 2.80 4.18 8.99
C ASN A 49 2.03 3.35 10.02
N ALA A 50 0.73 3.61 10.19
CA ALA A 50 -0.11 2.84 11.08
C ALA A 50 -0.23 1.37 10.62
N GLU A 51 -0.32 1.12 9.32
CA GLU A 51 -0.35 -0.22 8.73
C GLU A 51 0.95 -0.98 9.01
N LEU A 52 2.11 -0.38 8.75
CA LEU A 52 3.43 -0.98 9.05
C LEU A 52 3.56 -1.33 10.53
N GLY A 53 3.13 -0.42 11.42
CA GLY A 53 3.09 -0.67 12.86
C GLY A 53 2.22 -1.88 13.25
N ARG A 54 1.09 -2.11 12.56
CA ARG A 54 0.24 -3.31 12.79
C ARG A 54 0.94 -4.61 12.41
N PHE A 55 1.82 -4.57 11.42
CA PHE A 55 2.65 -5.71 11.02
C PHE A 55 3.95 -5.84 11.84
N LYS A 56 4.18 -4.93 12.80
CA LYS A 56 5.38 -4.88 13.65
C LYS A 56 6.69 -4.85 12.85
N ASP A 57 6.67 -4.22 11.67
CA ASP A 57 7.78 -4.20 10.72
C ASP A 57 8.34 -5.60 10.39
N ASN A 58 7.51 -6.65 10.50
CA ASN A 58 7.95 -8.03 10.31
C ASN A 58 7.72 -8.46 8.86
N VAL A 59 8.80 -8.50 8.08
CA VAL A 59 8.80 -8.94 6.67
C VAL A 59 8.15 -10.31 6.50
N LYS A 60 8.45 -11.28 7.38
CA LYS A 60 7.85 -12.64 7.31
C LYS A 60 6.34 -12.62 7.52
N PHE A 61 5.81 -11.64 8.26
CA PHE A 61 4.37 -11.49 8.40
C PHE A 61 3.77 -10.92 7.11
N LEU A 62 4.37 -9.88 6.53
CA LEU A 62 3.92 -9.32 5.25
C LEU A 62 3.94 -10.37 4.13
N GLU A 63 4.96 -11.21 4.06
CA GLU A 63 5.02 -12.34 3.11
C GLU A 63 3.82 -13.28 3.26
N ARG A 64 3.47 -13.67 4.50
CA ARG A 64 2.28 -14.50 4.76
C ARG A 64 0.97 -13.81 4.36
N VAL A 65 0.88 -12.48 4.53
CA VAL A 65 -0.29 -11.71 4.08
C VAL A 65 -0.40 -11.75 2.56
N ILE A 66 0.72 -11.57 1.85
CA ILE A 66 0.77 -11.69 0.38
C ILE A 66 0.34 -13.10 -0.06
N ASP A 67 0.86 -14.14 0.58
CA ASP A 67 0.49 -15.53 0.27
C ASP A 67 -0.99 -15.81 0.52
N TYR A 68 -1.53 -15.28 1.63
CA TYR A 68 -2.95 -15.37 1.93
C TYR A 68 -3.80 -14.69 0.84
N LEU A 69 -3.45 -13.47 0.43
CA LEU A 69 -4.17 -12.76 -0.62
C LEU A 69 -4.11 -13.51 -1.96
N LYS A 70 -2.92 -13.97 -2.38
CA LYS A 70 -2.74 -14.76 -3.61
C LYS A 70 -3.55 -16.06 -3.59
N LYS A 71 -3.63 -16.74 -2.44
CA LYS A 71 -4.41 -17.97 -2.30
C LYS A 71 -5.91 -17.73 -2.53
N HIS A 72 -6.41 -16.56 -2.15
CA HIS A 72 -7.82 -16.18 -2.24
C HIS A 72 -8.15 -15.28 -3.45
N GLU A 73 -7.15 -14.96 -4.27
CA GLU A 73 -7.35 -14.23 -5.52
C GLU A 73 -8.10 -15.13 -6.52
N GLN A 74 -9.37 -14.82 -6.77
CA GLN A 74 -10.16 -15.54 -7.75
C GLN A 74 -9.60 -15.25 -9.14
N LYS A 75 -8.97 -16.25 -9.78
CA LYS A 75 -8.65 -16.17 -11.21
C LYS A 75 -9.96 -16.04 -11.98
N ILE A 76 -10.23 -14.86 -12.53
CA ILE A 76 -11.30 -14.69 -13.50
C ILE A 76 -10.95 -15.57 -14.70
N ASN A 77 -11.63 -16.71 -14.81
CA ASN A 77 -11.43 -17.62 -15.91
C ASN A 77 -12.19 -17.06 -17.12
N ILE A 78 -11.50 -16.25 -17.93
CA ILE A 78 -12.05 -15.59 -19.13
C ILE A 78 -12.72 -16.60 -20.07
N PHE A 79 -12.23 -17.85 -20.09
CA PHE A 79 -12.83 -18.93 -20.86
C PHE A 79 -14.32 -19.15 -20.53
N LYS A 80 -14.73 -19.03 -19.26
CA LYS A 80 -16.13 -19.25 -18.85
C LYS A 80 -17.09 -18.19 -19.40
N PHE A 81 -16.60 -16.98 -19.69
CA PHE A 81 -17.42 -15.87 -20.18
C PHE A 81 -17.75 -15.99 -21.69
N VAL A 82 -16.83 -16.54 -22.50
CA VAL A 82 -17.02 -16.65 -23.95
C VAL A 82 -18.00 -17.77 -24.31
N ILE A 83 -17.86 -18.95 -23.70
CA ILE A 83 -18.79 -20.08 -23.92
C ILE A 83 -20.20 -19.80 -23.40
N GLY A 84 -20.34 -19.06 -22.28
CA GLY A 84 -21.66 -18.69 -21.75
C GLY A 84 -22.49 -17.80 -22.68
N LYS A 85 -21.85 -16.96 -23.51
CA LYS A 85 -22.55 -16.13 -24.50
C LYS A 85 -22.91 -16.87 -25.79
N ILE A 86 -22.23 -17.97 -26.12
CA ILE A 86 -22.51 -18.76 -27.33
C ILE A 86 -23.73 -19.68 -27.09
N ILE A 87 -23.90 -20.19 -25.87
CA ILE A 87 -24.95 -21.18 -25.56
C ILE A 87 -26.34 -20.53 -25.40
N CYS A 88 -26.44 -19.24 -25.05
CA CYS A 88 -27.72 -18.54 -24.88
C CYS A 88 -28.27 -17.86 -26.15
N ARG A 89 -27.73 -18.19 -27.35
CA ARG A 89 -28.21 -17.68 -28.65
C ARG A 89 -28.88 -18.75 -29.53
N GLY A 90 -29.21 -19.91 -28.96
CA GLY A 90 -30.05 -20.93 -29.58
C GLY A 90 -31.47 -20.88 -29.05
#